data_AF-A0A9J6F5E9-F1
#
_entry.id   AF-A0A9J6F5E9-F1
#
_cell.length_a   1.000
_cell.length_b   1.000
_cell.length_c   1.000
_cell.angle_alpha   90.00
_cell.angle_beta   90.00
_cell.angle_gamma   90.00
#
_symmetry.space_group_name_H-M   'P 1'
#
loop_
_entity.id
_entity.type
_entity.pdbx_description
1 polymer ?
#
loop_
_entity_poly.entity_id
_entity_poly.type
_entity_poly.pdbx_seq_one_letter_code
_entity_poly.pdbx_strand_id
1 'polypeptide(L)'
;MEAGGGSCDLPAGWEKRLSRSTGEVYYLNSLTMESQWDTPKEPAQVGYLGVVGSAQKRFEEAAFALNVGELSEPVFTESGVHLILRTA
;
A
#
# COMPACT_ATOMS: atom_id res chain seq x y z
N MET A 1 36.83 20.34 3.23
CA MET A 1 35.66 20.16 2.36
C MET A 1 34.56 19.53 3.19
N GLU A 2 33.42 20.18 3.27
CA GLU A 2 32.37 20.00 4.30
C GLU A 2 31.46 18.80 4.04
N ALA A 3 31.17 18.09 5.14
CA ALA A 3 30.03 17.24 5.49
C ALA A 3 29.49 16.19 4.50
N GLY A 4 29.58 14.93 4.95
CA GLY A 4 29.01 13.73 4.33
C GLY A 4 27.47 13.70 4.33
N GLY A 5 26.96 12.78 3.52
CA GLY A 5 25.57 12.69 3.09
C GLY A 5 24.53 12.46 4.18
N GLY A 6 23.31 12.89 3.86
CA GLY A 6 22.10 12.68 4.65
C GLY A 6 20.95 12.12 3.82
N SER A 7 21.25 11.34 2.78
CA SER A 7 20.26 10.56 2.03
C SER A 7 19.86 9.25 2.75
N CYS A 8 20.08 9.16 4.06
CA CYS A 8 19.96 7.91 4.83
C CYS A 8 18.85 7.88 5.89
N ASP A 9 18.09 8.96 6.12
CA ASP A 9 17.11 9.02 7.23
C ASP A 9 15.65 8.74 6.83
N LEU A 10 15.35 8.67 5.53
CA LEU A 10 14.01 8.31 5.09
C LEU A 10 13.95 6.82 4.75
N PRO A 11 12.90 6.13 5.21
CA PRO A 11 12.65 4.78 4.80
C PRO A 11 12.54 4.66 3.28
N ALA A 12 12.91 3.51 2.73
CA ALA A 12 12.99 3.30 1.28
C ALA A 12 11.70 3.71 0.56
N GLY A 13 11.83 4.47 -0.53
CA GLY A 13 10.71 4.92 -1.36
C GLY A 13 10.02 6.21 -0.90
N TRP A 14 10.48 6.85 0.17
CA TRP A 14 10.09 8.22 0.54
C TRP A 14 11.11 9.26 0.07
N GLU A 15 10.61 10.43 -0.31
CA GLU A 15 11.42 11.55 -0.77
C GLU A 15 11.04 12.83 -0.02
N LYS A 16 12.03 13.51 0.56
CA LYS A 16 11.84 14.81 1.22
C LYS A 16 11.73 15.91 0.16
N ARG A 17 10.65 16.69 0.19
CA ARG A 17 10.41 17.80 -0.74
C ARG A 17 10.07 19.07 0.04
N LEU A 18 10.32 20.22 -0.57
CA LEU A 18 9.87 21.52 -0.07
C LEU A 18 8.64 21.95 -0.86
N SER A 19 7.57 22.30 -0.16
CA SER A 19 6.38 22.89 -0.75
C SER A 19 6.74 24.27 -1.31
N ARG A 20 6.54 24.47 -2.61
CA ARG A 20 6.85 25.77 -3.27
C ARG A 20 5.87 26.88 -2.88
N SER A 21 4.67 26.51 -2.42
CA SER A 21 3.62 27.44 -2.02
C SER A 21 3.71 27.86 -0.55
N THR A 22 4.09 26.95 0.33
CA THR A 22 4.13 27.21 1.78
C THR A 22 5.54 27.26 2.37
N GLY A 23 6.55 26.81 1.64
CA GLY A 23 7.93 26.72 2.13
C GLY A 23 8.14 25.59 3.16
N GLU A 24 7.12 24.78 3.42
CA GLU A 24 7.17 23.71 4.40
C GLU A 24 7.72 22.42 3.80
N VAL A 25 8.40 21.63 4.63
CA VAL A 25 8.88 20.31 4.24
C VAL A 25 7.72 19.31 4.26
N TYR A 26 7.58 18.56 3.18
CA TYR A 26 6.69 17.39 3.10
C TYR A 26 7.47 16.17 2.59
N TYR A 27 6.91 15.00 2.83
CA TYR A 27 7.45 13.71 2.42
C TYR A 27 6.55 13.14 1.33
N LEU A 28 7.12 12.91 0.16
CA LEU A 28 6.44 12.32 -0.97
C LEU A 28 6.75 10.82 -1.03
N ASN A 29 5.72 10.00 -1.04
CA ASN A 29 5.82 8.60 -1.37
C ASN A 29 6.14 8.51 -2.87
N SER A 30 7.38 8.14 -3.21
CA SER A 30 7.82 8.02 -4.61
C SER A 30 7.17 6.84 -5.34
N LEU A 31 6.47 5.96 -4.62
CA LEU A 31 5.82 4.78 -5.17
C LEU A 31 4.34 5.03 -5.50
N THR A 32 3.62 5.77 -4.65
CA THR A 32 2.18 6.08 -4.84
C THR A 32 1.92 7.54 -5.24
N MET A 33 2.93 8.40 -5.21
CA MET A 33 2.85 9.85 -5.40
C MET A 33 2.02 10.57 -4.31
N GLU A 34 1.77 9.93 -3.18
CA GLU A 34 1.09 10.54 -2.03
C GLU A 34 2.04 11.43 -1.23
N SER A 35 1.57 12.58 -0.76
CA SER A 35 2.34 13.51 0.07
C SER A 35 1.83 13.54 1.50
N GLN A 36 2.74 13.55 2.47
CA GLN A 36 2.43 13.70 3.89
C GLN A 36 3.35 14.71 4.58
N TRP A 37 2.89 15.29 5.68
CA TRP A 37 3.67 16.25 6.45
C TRP A 37 4.48 15.59 7.58
N ASP A 38 4.03 14.45 8.09
CA ASP A 38 4.71 13.71 9.14
C ASP A 38 5.87 12.87 8.58
N THR A 39 6.92 12.69 9.39
CA THR A 39 8.12 11.96 8.96
C THR A 39 7.81 10.47 8.88
N PRO A 40 7.93 9.83 7.70
CA PRO A 40 7.64 8.41 7.57
C PRO A 40 8.63 7.60 8.41
N LYS A 41 8.09 6.69 9.22
CA LYS A 41 8.88 5.76 10.05
C LYS A 41 9.07 4.40 9.37
N GLU A 42 8.27 4.13 8.35
CA GLU A 42 8.23 2.87 7.61
C GLU A 42 8.52 3.11 6.13
N PRO A 43 9.14 2.15 5.41
CA PRO A 43 9.36 2.24 3.98
C PRO A 43 8.07 2.59 3.28
N ALA A 44 8.16 3.40 2.23
CA ALA A 44 7.02 3.65 1.36
C ALA A 44 6.58 2.29 0.87
N GLN A 45 5.39 1.91 1.28
CA GLN A 45 4.74 0.76 0.72
C GLN A 45 4.01 1.30 -0.49
N VAL A 46 4.12 0.57 -1.61
CA VAL A 46 3.05 0.63 -2.60
C VAL A 46 1.83 0.18 -1.81
N GLY A 47 1.04 1.13 -1.32
CA GLY A 47 -0.32 0.84 -0.92
C GLY A 47 -0.90 0.00 -2.04
N TYR A 48 -1.65 -1.03 -1.69
CA TYR A 48 -2.34 -1.96 -2.60
C TYR A 48 -3.32 -1.26 -3.58
N LEU A 49 -3.07 0.00 -3.95
CA LEU A 49 -3.86 0.90 -4.76
C LEU A 49 -3.34 0.96 -6.21
N GLY A 50 -2.87 -0.15 -6.79
CA GLY A 50 -2.86 -0.16 -8.26
C GLY A 50 -2.22 -1.29 -9.05
N VAL A 51 -1.15 -1.98 -8.57
CA VAL A 51 -0.36 -2.78 -9.54
C VAL A 51 0.10 -4.18 -9.08
N VAL A 52 -0.04 -4.61 -7.82
CA VAL A 52 0.28 -6.03 -7.48
C VAL A 52 -0.73 -6.66 -6.51
N GLY A 53 -1.72 -7.32 -7.10
CA GLY A 53 -2.70 -8.16 -6.40
C GLY A 53 -4.00 -7.43 -6.13
N SER A 54 -4.72 -7.07 -7.19
CA SER A 54 -6.10 -6.59 -7.18
C SER A 54 -6.89 -7.20 -6.03
N ALA A 55 -7.72 -6.47 -5.29
CA ALA A 55 -8.56 -7.07 -4.25
C ALA A 55 -9.38 -8.29 -4.76
N GLN A 56 -9.60 -8.35 -6.07
CA GLN A 56 -9.99 -9.53 -6.83
C GLN A 56 -9.17 -10.79 -6.50
N LYS A 57 -7.84 -10.72 -6.42
CA LYS A 57 -6.95 -11.85 -6.11
C LYS A 57 -7.27 -12.47 -4.75
N ARG A 58 -7.62 -11.69 -3.72
CA ARG A 58 -8.03 -12.25 -2.41
C ARG A 58 -9.36 -12.99 -2.53
N PHE A 59 -10.28 -12.44 -3.31
CA PHE A 59 -11.55 -13.09 -3.61
C PHE A 59 -11.36 -14.37 -4.45
N GLU A 60 -10.55 -14.30 -5.52
CA GLU A 60 -10.25 -15.41 -6.44
C GLU A 60 -9.50 -16.52 -5.71
N GLU A 61 -8.44 -16.20 -4.96
CA GLU A 61 -7.65 -17.18 -4.21
C GLU A 61 -8.52 -17.90 -3.17
N ALA A 62 -9.34 -17.17 -2.41
CA ALA A 62 -10.28 -17.76 -1.49
C ALA A 62 -11.32 -18.64 -2.20
N ALA A 63 -11.89 -18.19 -3.32
CA ALA A 63 -12.87 -18.97 -4.08
C ALA A 63 -12.28 -20.27 -4.67
N PHE A 64 -11.04 -20.23 -5.18
CA PHE A 64 -10.36 -21.39 -5.76
C PHE A 64 -9.83 -22.37 -4.71
N ALA A 65 -9.54 -21.90 -3.50
CA ALA A 65 -9.11 -22.76 -2.39
C ALA A 65 -10.26 -23.60 -1.80
N LEU A 66 -11.52 -23.20 -2.00
CA LEU A 66 -12.69 -23.90 -1.47
C LEU A 66 -12.96 -25.20 -2.22
N ASN A 67 -13.44 -26.21 -1.47
CA ASN A 67 -14.07 -27.38 -2.05
C ASN A 67 -15.50 -27.06 -2.55
N VAL A 68 -16.03 -27.86 -3.48
CA VAL A 68 -17.42 -27.71 -3.93
C VAL A 68 -18.38 -27.95 -2.75
N GLY A 69 -19.25 -26.98 -2.49
CA GLY A 69 -20.16 -26.95 -1.35
C GLY A 69 -19.60 -26.30 -0.09
N GLU A 70 -18.35 -25.83 -0.11
CA GLU A 70 -17.70 -25.21 1.04
C GLU A 70 -17.93 -23.68 1.07
N LEU A 71 -18.12 -23.14 2.27
CA LEU A 71 -18.26 -21.72 2.53
C LEU A 71 -16.93 -21.17 3.10
N SER A 72 -16.44 -20.07 2.55
CA SER A 72 -15.22 -19.43 3.03
C SER A 72 -15.41 -18.76 4.39
N GLU A 73 -14.28 -18.53 5.03
CA GLU A 73 -14.15 -17.47 6.03
C GLU A 73 -14.44 -16.08 5.42
N PRO A 74 -14.72 -15.06 6.25
CA PRO A 74 -14.94 -13.69 5.77
C PRO A 74 -13.71 -13.15 5.04
N VAL A 75 -13.87 -12.85 3.75
CA VAL A 75 -12.82 -12.30 2.90
C VAL A 75 -12.94 -10.78 2.85
N PHE A 76 -11.91 -10.09 3.31
CA PHE A 76 -11.87 -8.62 3.33
C PHE A 76 -11.27 -8.10 2.02
N THR A 77 -12.05 -7.27 1.31
CA THR A 77 -11.66 -6.60 0.07
C THR A 77 -11.92 -5.09 0.18
N GLU A 78 -11.48 -4.33 -0.82
CA GLU A 78 -11.76 -2.90 -0.92
C GLU A 78 -13.27 -2.58 -1.04
N SER A 79 -14.09 -3.56 -1.44
CA SER A 79 -15.56 -3.43 -1.51
C SER A 79 -16.27 -3.78 -0.19
N GLY A 80 -15.53 -4.32 0.79
CA GLY A 80 -16.06 -4.74 2.08
C GLY A 80 -15.80 -6.22 2.36
N VAL A 81 -16.72 -6.86 3.09
CA VAL A 81 -16.59 -8.24 3.55
C VAL A 81 -17.41 -9.16 2.64
N HIS A 82 -16.77 -10.21 2.13
CA HIS A 82 -17.39 -11.22 1.28
C HIS A 82 -17.40 -12.58 1.98
N LEU A 83 -18.51 -13.31 1.85
CA LEU A 83 -18.60 -14.73 2.16
C LEU A 83 -18.81 -15.48 0.85
N ILE A 84 -17.97 -16.47 0.58
CA ILE A 84 -17.92 -17.14 -0.72
C ILE A 84 -18.40 -18.58 -0.55
N LEU A 85 -19.45 -18.98 -1.27
CA LEU A 85 -19.89 -20.37 -1.36
C LEU A 85 -19.52 -20.92 -2.74
N ARG A 86 -18.69 -21.96 -2.81
CA ARG A 86 -18.37 -22.60 -4.09
C ARG A 86 -19.44 -23.59 -4.48
N THR A 87 -20.08 -23.39 -5.63
CA THR A 87 -21.22 -24.22 -6.08
C THR A 87 -20.87 -25.32 -7.08
N ALA A 88 -19.71 -25.24 -7.75
CA ALA A 88 -19.20 -26.23 -8.71
C ALA A 88 -17.68 -26.17 -8.86
#